data_AF-A0A962XRA2-F1
#
_entry.id   AF-A0A962XRA2-F1
#
_cell.length_a   1.000
_cell.length_b   1.000
_cell.length_c   1.000
_cell.angle_alpha   90.00
_cell.angle_beta   90.00
_cell.angle_gamma   90.00
#
_symmetry.space_group_name_H-M   'P 1'
#
loop_
_entity.id
_entity.type
_entity.pdbx_description
1 polymer ?
#
loop_
_entity_poly.entity_id
_entity_poly.type
_entity_poly.pdbx_seq_one_letter_code
_entity_poly.pdbx_strand_id
1 'polypeptide(L)'
;SIAVPGAELAADADNVIEAGVTVTDVLGNDITATDIEGYSVAQVIDPAEYGMRGEYYGYNDREPLSSYLRHPDDQSVGNLNSLSDIVTIIDGRSGPVVGTIDEGRADATFRTSYVDYGLVNNHLGTGRTLQSFLAHDAASLSRDPRDSTDAIVRIIGFMMIDATSLDFRVRSDDGFQVRIGDTVFGNPTNHSPTTDTFNDVAVEPGLQEVEILYWDQAFEAVLEIEVKAADEPDSAFEFLGQGRFGLFQPTFDVALDANQTIIEDPSTPGQFLVVEGSELVGGAGTDVLEGGDYLDILVGGPGDDLLSGGAEADLFKWNSGDEGTPGDPASDTITDFSIAERDALDLSSLLSGEDSGNLTDYLHFESSPGGTLVHVSSAGGFAGGYDAAAEDQTILLQSVDLTALGGSDQEIVDALLAGNNLIIG
;
A
#
# COMPACT_ATOMS: atom_id res chain seq x y z
N SER A 1 25.21 -1.07 25.51
CA SER A 1 25.18 -1.25 24.05
C SER A 1 26.43 -1.98 23.60
N ILE A 2 26.26 -2.98 22.75
CA ILE A 2 27.33 -3.61 21.98
C ILE A 2 27.32 -2.90 20.62
N ALA A 3 28.47 -2.41 20.16
CA ALA A 3 28.56 -1.79 18.84
C ALA A 3 28.90 -2.88 17.81
N VAL A 4 27.96 -3.19 16.92
CA VAL A 4 28.17 -4.13 15.81
C VAL A 4 28.30 -3.33 14.52
N PRO A 5 29.42 -3.40 13.78
CA PRO A 5 29.55 -2.73 12.49
C PRO A 5 28.53 -3.26 11.47
N GLY A 6 27.90 -2.37 10.69
CA GLY A 6 26.92 -2.79 9.66
C GLY A 6 27.46 -3.75 8.58
N ALA A 7 28.77 -3.75 8.34
CA ALA A 7 29.40 -4.72 7.42
C ALA A 7 29.46 -6.15 8.00
N GLU A 8 29.39 -6.31 9.33
CA GLU A 8 29.28 -7.61 9.98
C GLU A 8 27.84 -8.10 9.95
N LEU A 9 26.85 -7.21 10.14
CA LEU A 9 25.42 -7.51 10.03
C LEU A 9 25.03 -7.95 8.60
N ALA A 10 25.48 -7.23 7.57
CA ALA A 10 25.16 -7.61 6.18
C ALA A 10 25.76 -8.96 5.72
N ALA A 11 26.72 -9.50 6.48
CA ALA A 11 27.40 -10.76 6.17
C ALA A 11 26.97 -11.91 7.10
N ASP A 12 26.16 -11.62 8.09
CA ASP A 12 25.65 -12.58 9.04
C ASP A 12 24.39 -13.26 8.46
N ALA A 13 24.32 -14.58 8.66
CA ALA A 13 23.47 -15.47 7.88
C ALA A 13 22.25 -15.93 8.65
N ASP A 14 22.25 -15.79 9.97
CA ASP A 14 21.11 -16.07 10.84
C ASP A 14 20.40 -14.80 11.32
N ASN A 15 20.93 -13.62 11.00
CA ASN A 15 20.37 -12.32 11.31
C ASN A 15 20.11 -12.12 12.81
N VAL A 16 21.02 -12.63 13.64
CA VAL A 16 20.86 -12.64 15.09
C VAL A 16 22.13 -12.15 15.79
N ILE A 17 21.96 -11.24 16.72
CA ILE A 17 23.01 -10.76 17.62
C ILE A 17 22.87 -11.48 18.96
N GLU A 18 23.76 -12.42 19.21
CA GLU A 18 23.92 -13.03 20.55
C GLU A 18 24.81 -12.15 21.44
N ALA A 19 24.26 -11.66 22.54
CA ALA A 19 24.98 -10.93 23.58
C ALA A 19 25.17 -11.80 24.82
N GLY A 20 26.33 -11.71 25.47
CA GLY A 20 26.61 -12.47 26.70
C GLY A 20 27.40 -11.65 27.71
N VAL A 21 26.96 -11.65 28.97
CA VAL A 21 27.68 -11.06 30.10
C VAL A 21 28.05 -12.15 31.09
N THR A 22 29.34 -12.44 31.20
CA THR A 22 29.89 -13.37 32.19
C THR A 22 30.46 -12.60 33.38
N VAL A 23 30.03 -12.96 34.59
CA VAL A 23 30.56 -12.45 35.86
C VAL A 23 31.24 -13.60 36.60
N THR A 24 32.53 -13.40 36.92
CA THR A 24 33.32 -14.33 37.73
C THR A 24 33.34 -13.89 39.19
N ASP A 25 32.99 -14.78 40.12
CA ASP A 25 33.11 -14.50 41.55
C ASP A 25 34.56 -14.56 42.06
N VAL A 26 34.78 -14.18 43.32
CA VAL A 26 36.12 -14.19 43.95
C VAL A 26 36.73 -15.58 44.13
N LEU A 27 35.95 -16.64 43.92
CA LEU A 27 36.39 -18.05 43.95
C LEU A 27 36.68 -18.59 42.54
N GLY A 28 36.43 -17.81 41.48
CA GLY A 28 36.62 -18.21 40.09
C GLY A 28 35.42 -18.92 39.46
N ASN A 29 34.22 -18.79 40.03
CA ASN A 29 32.99 -19.34 39.42
C ASN A 29 32.38 -18.31 38.47
N ASP A 30 32.04 -18.73 37.26
CA ASP A 30 31.41 -17.89 36.25
C ASP A 30 29.89 -18.07 36.25
N ILE A 31 29.15 -16.96 36.18
CA ILE A 31 27.73 -16.90 35.82
C ILE A 31 27.63 -16.11 34.53
N THR A 32 27.00 -16.66 33.50
CA THR A 32 26.76 -15.97 32.24
C THR A 32 25.27 -15.75 32.06
N ALA A 33 24.87 -14.51 31.79
CA ALA A 33 23.57 -14.18 31.22
C ALA A 33 23.77 -13.97 29.72
N THR A 34 22.92 -14.56 28.90
CA THR A 34 22.90 -14.36 27.44
C THR A 34 21.58 -13.77 27.02
N ASP A 35 21.62 -13.02 25.95
CA ASP A 35 20.48 -12.38 25.30
C ASP A 35 20.63 -12.51 23.79
N ILE A 36 19.53 -12.55 23.06
CA ILE A 36 19.51 -12.81 21.62
C ILE A 36 18.57 -11.79 20.98
N GLU A 37 19.10 -10.96 20.08
CA GLU A 37 18.32 -9.94 19.38
C GLU A 37 18.34 -10.22 17.88
N GLY A 38 17.17 -10.35 17.26
CA GLY A 38 17.06 -10.44 15.81
C GLY A 38 17.29 -9.09 15.14
N TYR A 39 17.63 -9.08 13.84
CA TYR A 39 17.58 -7.87 13.02
C TYR A 39 17.19 -8.23 11.59
N SER A 40 16.77 -7.24 10.81
CA SER A 40 16.48 -7.42 9.39
C SER A 40 17.50 -6.67 8.52
N VAL A 41 17.66 -7.13 7.28
CA VAL A 41 18.48 -6.47 6.27
C VAL A 41 17.60 -6.09 5.10
N ALA A 42 17.44 -4.80 4.88
CA ALA A 42 16.69 -4.26 3.76
C ALA A 42 17.20 -4.84 2.42
N GLN A 43 16.27 -5.30 1.58
CA GLN A 43 16.59 -5.90 0.29
C GLN A 43 16.28 -4.93 -0.85
N VAL A 44 17.30 -4.63 -1.65
CA VAL A 44 17.13 -3.78 -2.84
C VAL A 44 16.29 -4.50 -3.89
N ILE A 45 15.18 -3.88 -4.31
CA ILE A 45 14.38 -4.36 -5.43
C ILE A 45 15.16 -4.15 -6.74
N ASP A 46 15.18 -5.16 -7.62
CA ASP A 46 15.88 -5.09 -8.91
C ASP A 46 15.35 -3.89 -9.73
N PRO A 47 16.21 -2.95 -10.17
CA PRO A 47 15.81 -1.85 -11.03
C PRO A 47 15.17 -2.26 -12.37
N ALA A 48 15.23 -3.54 -12.76
CA ALA A 48 14.46 -4.12 -13.87
C ALA A 48 12.94 -4.19 -13.60
N GLU A 49 12.52 -4.11 -12.34
CA GLU A 49 11.11 -4.13 -11.93
C GLU A 49 10.47 -2.73 -11.84
N TYR A 50 11.26 -1.66 -11.79
CA TYR A 50 10.75 -0.28 -11.70
C TYR A 50 9.90 0.17 -12.91
N GLY A 51 9.13 1.23 -12.75
CA GLY A 51 8.25 1.79 -13.76
C GLY A 51 7.08 0.87 -14.15
N MET A 52 6.00 1.46 -14.64
CA MET A 52 4.87 0.71 -15.18
C MET A 52 5.11 0.32 -16.65
N ARG A 53 4.31 -0.62 -17.16
CA ARG A 53 4.31 -0.98 -18.58
C ARG A 53 3.36 -0.07 -19.34
N GLY A 54 3.88 0.67 -20.31
CA GLY A 54 3.12 1.46 -21.25
C GLY A 54 2.78 0.67 -22.52
N GLU A 55 1.56 0.80 -22.99
CA GLU A 55 1.00 0.18 -24.19
C GLU A 55 0.48 1.27 -25.13
N TYR A 56 0.93 1.25 -26.38
CA TYR A 56 0.48 2.14 -27.42
C TYR A 56 -0.38 1.38 -28.44
N TYR A 57 -1.55 1.91 -28.75
CA TYR A 57 -2.42 1.41 -29.82
C TYR A 57 -2.71 2.53 -30.82
N GLY A 58 -2.31 2.32 -32.07
CA GLY A 58 -2.71 3.19 -33.17
C GLY A 58 -4.10 2.81 -33.66
N TYR A 59 -4.95 3.80 -33.93
CA TYR A 59 -6.28 3.59 -34.47
C TYR A 59 -6.55 4.56 -35.63
N ASN A 60 -7.21 4.08 -36.68
CA ASN A 60 -7.58 4.91 -37.82
C ASN A 60 -9.10 5.14 -37.90
N ASP A 61 -9.54 6.37 -37.61
CA ASP A 61 -10.95 6.79 -37.75
C ASP A 61 -11.37 6.98 -39.22
N ARG A 62 -10.40 7.11 -40.14
CA ARG A 62 -10.58 7.38 -41.57
C ARG A 62 -9.69 6.48 -42.44
N GLU A 63 -10.12 6.29 -43.69
CA GLU A 63 -9.36 5.50 -44.66
C GLU A 63 -7.91 5.98 -44.77
N PRO A 64 -6.92 5.09 -44.52
CA PRO A 64 -5.55 5.53 -44.37
C PRO A 64 -4.91 5.91 -45.70
N LEU A 65 -3.91 6.81 -45.65
CA LEU A 65 -2.91 6.89 -46.72
C LEU A 65 -2.12 5.56 -46.75
N SER A 66 -1.37 5.29 -47.82
CA SER A 66 -0.62 4.03 -47.96
C SER A 66 0.46 3.77 -46.89
N SER A 67 0.73 4.70 -45.97
CA SER A 67 1.77 4.66 -44.94
C SER A 67 1.33 4.16 -43.55
N TYR A 68 0.03 4.07 -43.27
CA TYR A 68 -0.49 3.77 -41.93
C TYR A 68 -0.50 2.26 -41.62
N LEU A 69 -0.45 1.89 -40.33
CA LEU A 69 -0.77 0.52 -39.90
C LEU A 69 -2.27 0.30 -40.07
N ARG A 70 -2.68 -0.82 -40.66
CA ARG A 70 -4.09 -1.20 -40.78
C ARG A 70 -4.40 -2.30 -39.79
N HIS A 71 -5.44 -2.09 -39.00
CA HIS A 71 -6.03 -3.10 -38.14
C HIS A 71 -7.45 -3.46 -38.62
N PRO A 72 -7.94 -4.68 -38.33
CA PRO A 72 -9.30 -5.09 -38.71
C PRO A 72 -10.42 -4.26 -38.06
N ASP A 73 -10.12 -3.59 -36.95
CA ASP A 73 -11.04 -2.79 -36.15
C ASP A 73 -10.99 -1.29 -36.47
N ASP A 74 -10.14 -0.85 -37.41
CA ASP A 74 -10.13 0.54 -37.87
C ASP A 74 -11.53 0.97 -38.36
N GLN A 75 -11.92 2.21 -38.06
CA GLN A 75 -13.25 2.81 -38.32
C GLN A 75 -14.42 2.18 -37.55
N SER A 76 -14.20 1.16 -36.71
CA SER A 76 -15.28 0.45 -36.02
C SER A 76 -16.04 1.29 -34.98
N VAL A 77 -15.36 2.27 -34.39
CA VAL A 77 -15.91 3.17 -33.36
C VAL A 77 -16.03 4.63 -33.84
N GLY A 78 -15.68 4.91 -35.11
CA GLY A 78 -15.56 6.28 -35.59
C GLY A 78 -14.38 6.99 -34.93
N ASN A 79 -14.46 8.31 -34.72
CA ASN A 79 -13.46 9.08 -33.97
C ASN A 79 -13.41 8.62 -32.50
N LEU A 80 -12.24 8.60 -31.86
CA LEU A 80 -12.18 8.31 -30.42
C LEU A 80 -12.82 9.47 -29.64
N ASN A 81 -13.94 9.23 -28.93
CA ASN A 81 -14.65 10.28 -28.19
C ASN A 81 -14.95 9.92 -26.74
N SER A 82 -14.72 8.68 -26.35
CA SER A 82 -15.15 8.15 -25.07
C SER A 82 -14.31 6.97 -24.63
N LEU A 83 -14.34 6.72 -23.31
CA LEU A 83 -13.78 5.51 -22.72
C LEU A 83 -14.28 4.23 -23.40
N SER A 84 -15.56 4.17 -23.79
CA SER A 84 -16.13 2.99 -24.43
C SER A 84 -15.48 2.68 -25.78
N ASP A 85 -15.04 3.70 -26.52
CA ASP A 85 -14.36 3.53 -27.80
C ASP A 85 -12.99 2.90 -27.56
N ILE A 86 -12.25 3.45 -26.58
CA ILE A 86 -10.93 2.98 -26.18
C ILE A 86 -10.97 1.53 -25.68
N VAL A 87 -11.91 1.22 -24.78
CA VAL A 87 -12.13 -0.14 -24.28
C VAL A 87 -12.40 -1.10 -25.44
N THR A 88 -13.24 -0.70 -26.40
CA THR A 88 -13.55 -1.55 -27.57
C THR A 88 -12.31 -1.89 -28.39
N ILE A 89 -11.39 -0.94 -28.57
CA ILE A 89 -10.15 -1.16 -29.34
C ILE A 89 -9.15 -2.01 -28.54
N ILE A 90 -8.88 -1.65 -27.28
CA ILE A 90 -7.92 -2.39 -26.44
C ILE A 90 -8.39 -3.84 -26.25
N ASP A 91 -9.63 -4.04 -25.79
CA ASP A 91 -10.13 -5.37 -25.50
C ASP A 91 -10.40 -6.18 -26.78
N GLY A 92 -10.79 -5.51 -27.86
CA GLY A 92 -10.96 -6.14 -29.17
C GLY A 92 -9.66 -6.76 -29.70
N ARG A 93 -8.51 -6.14 -29.40
CA ARG A 93 -7.18 -6.61 -29.81
C ARG A 93 -6.56 -7.58 -28.80
N SER A 94 -6.89 -7.45 -27.52
CA SER A 94 -6.18 -8.10 -26.42
C SER A 94 -6.97 -9.21 -25.72
N GLY A 95 -8.28 -9.27 -25.89
CA GLY A 95 -9.18 -9.89 -24.91
C GLY A 95 -9.54 -8.88 -23.80
N PRO A 96 -10.46 -9.22 -22.88
CA PRO A 96 -10.92 -8.30 -21.84
C PRO A 96 -9.82 -8.03 -20.82
N VAL A 97 -8.99 -7.02 -21.06
CA VAL A 97 -7.85 -6.64 -20.21
C VAL A 97 -8.08 -5.30 -19.52
N VAL A 98 -8.91 -4.42 -20.08
CA VAL A 98 -9.22 -3.13 -19.41
C VAL A 98 -9.88 -3.38 -18.06
N GLY A 99 -9.43 -2.66 -17.04
CA GLY A 99 -9.81 -2.87 -15.64
C GLY A 99 -8.92 -3.86 -14.90
N THR A 100 -7.83 -4.32 -15.53
CA THR A 100 -6.84 -5.24 -14.95
C THR A 100 -5.43 -4.74 -15.23
N ILE A 101 -4.41 -5.42 -14.70
CA ILE A 101 -3.00 -5.23 -15.07
C ILE A 101 -2.51 -6.27 -16.09
N ASP A 102 -3.40 -7.07 -16.69
CA ASP A 102 -3.03 -8.04 -17.71
C ASP A 102 -2.51 -7.32 -18.97
N GLU A 103 -1.41 -7.86 -19.50
CA GLU A 103 -0.79 -7.33 -20.70
C GLU A 103 -1.65 -7.55 -21.95
N GLY A 104 -1.88 -6.46 -22.68
CA GLY A 104 -2.53 -6.45 -23.98
C GLY A 104 -1.57 -6.61 -25.16
N ARG A 105 -2.18 -6.64 -26.36
CA ARG A 105 -1.51 -6.79 -27.66
C ARG A 105 -1.33 -5.43 -28.35
N ALA A 106 -0.45 -4.62 -27.76
CA ALA A 106 -0.15 -3.28 -28.22
C ALA A 106 0.66 -3.24 -29.54
N ASP A 107 0.57 -2.13 -30.26
CA ASP A 107 1.37 -1.86 -31.46
C ASP A 107 2.84 -1.56 -31.13
N ALA A 108 3.05 -0.90 -29.99
CA ALA A 108 4.33 -0.75 -29.33
C ALA A 108 4.12 -0.74 -27.82
N THR A 109 5.07 -1.28 -27.08
CA THR A 109 5.18 -1.10 -25.63
C THR A 109 6.34 -0.20 -25.28
N PHE A 110 6.32 0.38 -24.08
CA PHE A 110 7.39 1.17 -23.46
C PHE A 110 7.33 1.00 -21.94
N ARG A 111 8.31 1.56 -21.24
CA ARG A 111 8.41 1.58 -19.78
C ARG A 111 8.13 2.99 -19.29
N THR A 112 7.13 3.15 -18.44
CA THR A 112 6.75 4.42 -17.82
C THR A 112 7.51 4.59 -16.53
N SER A 113 8.51 5.48 -16.51
CA SER A 113 9.21 5.80 -15.26
C SER A 113 8.43 6.82 -14.43
N TYR A 114 7.96 7.89 -15.05
CA TYR A 114 7.01 8.84 -14.45
C TYR A 114 6.16 9.52 -15.53
N VAL A 115 4.95 9.94 -15.17
CA VAL A 115 3.93 10.46 -16.10
C VAL A 115 4.02 11.99 -16.23
N ASP A 116 5.02 12.42 -16.97
CA ASP A 116 5.21 13.80 -17.46
C ASP A 116 5.36 13.75 -18.99
N TYR A 117 4.25 13.46 -19.66
CA TYR A 117 4.22 13.34 -21.11
C TYR A 117 3.66 14.63 -21.72
N GLY A 118 4.61 15.50 -22.09
CA GLY A 118 4.33 16.91 -22.35
C GLY A 118 3.58 17.18 -23.66
N LEU A 119 3.27 18.47 -23.82
CA LEU A 119 2.48 19.00 -24.93
C LEU A 119 3.18 18.86 -26.29
N VAL A 120 2.59 18.06 -27.16
CA VAL A 120 2.92 17.98 -28.59
C VAL A 120 1.83 18.65 -29.42
N ASN A 121 2.20 19.28 -30.54
CA ASN A 121 1.28 20.07 -31.39
C ASN A 121 0.93 19.33 -32.70
N ASN A 122 0.91 18.01 -32.68
CA ASN A 122 0.57 17.17 -33.82
C ASN A 122 -0.03 15.84 -33.33
N HIS A 123 -0.79 15.14 -34.18
CA HIS A 123 -1.43 13.87 -33.84
C HIS A 123 -0.38 12.92 -33.25
N LEU A 124 -0.66 12.41 -32.05
CA LEU A 124 0.23 11.57 -31.25
C LEU A 124 0.71 10.36 -32.06
N GLY A 125 -0.21 9.80 -32.85
CA GLY A 125 0.06 8.64 -33.68
C GLY A 125 0.79 8.88 -34.99
N THR A 126 1.34 10.07 -35.26
CA THR A 126 2.00 10.36 -36.53
C THR A 126 3.50 10.64 -36.39
N GLY A 127 4.29 10.12 -37.34
CA GLY A 127 5.71 10.41 -37.46
C GLY A 127 6.50 10.05 -36.20
N ARG A 128 7.07 11.06 -35.54
CA ARG A 128 7.83 10.88 -34.29
C ARG A 128 7.16 11.52 -33.07
N THR A 129 5.88 11.83 -33.18
CA THR A 129 5.16 12.58 -32.16
C THR A 129 5.09 11.78 -30.86
N LEU A 130 4.81 10.46 -30.91
CA LEU A 130 4.85 9.59 -29.72
C LEU A 130 6.18 9.66 -28.98
N GLN A 131 7.31 9.64 -29.69
CA GLN A 131 8.64 9.74 -29.06
C GLN A 131 8.86 11.12 -28.42
N SER A 132 8.29 12.18 -28.98
CA SER A 132 8.35 13.51 -28.37
C SER A 132 7.45 13.61 -27.14
N PHE A 133 6.27 13.01 -27.19
CA PHE A 133 5.32 12.93 -26.09
C PHE A 133 5.87 12.14 -24.90
N LEU A 134 6.41 10.93 -25.14
CA LEU A 134 6.99 10.08 -24.10
C LEU A 134 8.31 10.63 -23.51
N ALA A 135 8.92 11.62 -24.16
CA ALA A 135 10.12 12.30 -23.70
C ALA A 135 11.22 11.37 -23.14
N HIS A 136 11.39 11.34 -21.82
CA HIS A 136 12.38 10.53 -21.10
C HIS A 136 12.17 9.03 -21.26
N ASP A 137 10.94 8.57 -21.47
CA ASP A 137 10.59 7.16 -21.64
C ASP A 137 10.67 6.68 -23.09
N ALA A 138 10.84 7.59 -24.06
CA ALA A 138 10.84 7.24 -25.49
C ALA A 138 11.94 6.23 -25.89
N ALA A 139 13.05 6.18 -25.16
CA ALA A 139 14.13 5.23 -25.40
C ALA A 139 13.75 3.77 -25.09
N SER A 140 12.71 3.55 -24.28
CA SER A 140 12.21 2.24 -23.89
C SER A 140 11.20 1.65 -24.87
N LEU A 141 10.81 2.39 -25.92
CA LEU A 141 9.92 1.91 -26.95
C LEU A 141 10.45 0.61 -27.59
N SER A 142 9.66 -0.44 -27.52
CA SER A 142 9.93 -1.74 -28.14
C SER A 142 10.11 -1.66 -29.66
N ARG A 143 9.47 -0.67 -30.30
CA ARG A 143 9.61 -0.34 -31.73
C ARG A 143 9.03 1.05 -32.01
N ASP A 144 9.35 1.58 -33.18
CA ASP A 144 8.66 2.73 -33.77
C ASP A 144 7.31 2.27 -34.34
N PRO A 145 6.15 2.67 -33.77
CA PRO A 145 4.86 2.33 -34.35
C PRO A 145 4.67 3.03 -35.69
N ARG A 146 3.80 2.48 -36.55
CA ARG A 146 3.47 3.20 -37.80
C ARG A 146 2.41 4.25 -37.52
N ASP A 147 2.27 5.16 -38.48
CA ASP A 147 1.29 6.22 -38.41
C ASP A 147 -0.15 5.69 -38.19
N SER A 148 -0.90 6.40 -37.35
CA SER A 148 -2.35 6.30 -37.09
C SER A 148 -2.98 7.71 -37.06
N THR A 149 -4.30 7.82 -37.24
CA THR A 149 -4.99 9.13 -37.11
C THR A 149 -5.20 9.50 -35.65
N ASP A 150 -5.52 8.51 -34.84
CA ASP A 150 -5.78 8.62 -33.42
C ASP A 150 -4.82 7.68 -32.68
N ALA A 151 -4.65 7.91 -31.38
CA ALA A 151 -3.76 7.13 -30.55
C ALA A 151 -4.36 6.86 -29.17
N ILE A 152 -4.00 5.71 -28.63
CA ILE A 152 -4.38 5.27 -27.29
C ILE A 152 -3.12 4.90 -26.54
N VAL A 153 -3.03 5.34 -25.29
CA VAL A 153 -2.02 4.88 -24.34
C VAL A 153 -2.71 4.22 -23.16
N ARG A 154 -2.28 3.01 -22.81
CA ARG A 154 -2.65 2.32 -21.58
C ARG A 154 -1.39 2.07 -20.75
N ILE A 155 -1.37 2.46 -19.49
CA ILE A 155 -0.23 2.27 -18.59
C ILE A 155 -0.71 1.37 -17.45
N ILE A 156 0.00 0.28 -17.19
CA ILE A 156 -0.39 -0.74 -16.22
C ILE A 156 0.79 -1.19 -15.37
N GLY A 157 0.53 -1.48 -14.10
CA GLY A 157 1.51 -2.03 -13.18
C GLY A 157 1.06 -1.85 -11.74
N PHE A 158 2.03 -1.73 -10.85
CA PHE A 158 1.78 -1.47 -9.43
C PHE A 158 2.33 -0.11 -9.01
N MET A 159 1.72 0.45 -7.97
CA MET A 159 2.19 1.62 -7.25
C MET A 159 2.21 1.33 -5.76
N MET A 160 3.31 1.67 -5.08
CA MET A 160 3.33 1.71 -3.63
C MET A 160 2.60 2.95 -3.12
N ILE A 161 1.71 2.76 -2.14
CA ILE A 161 0.94 3.81 -1.48
C ILE A 161 1.09 3.67 0.03
N ASP A 162 1.41 4.76 0.71
CA ASP A 162 1.58 4.86 2.18
C ASP A 162 0.46 5.70 2.82
N ALA A 163 -0.55 6.10 2.04
CA ALA A 163 -1.63 7.00 2.46
C ALA A 163 -3.00 6.39 2.17
N THR A 164 -4.01 6.81 2.93
CA THR A 164 -5.42 6.39 2.75
C THR A 164 -6.18 7.27 1.76
N SER A 165 -5.60 8.42 1.39
CA SER A 165 -6.16 9.30 0.37
C SER A 165 -5.07 10.13 -0.30
N LEU A 166 -5.25 10.36 -1.60
CA LEU A 166 -4.35 11.11 -2.45
C LEU A 166 -5.08 12.25 -3.14
N ASP A 167 -4.35 13.34 -3.38
CA ASP A 167 -4.80 14.40 -4.29
C ASP A 167 -4.08 14.26 -5.63
N PHE A 168 -4.80 14.44 -6.73
CA PHE A 168 -4.27 14.37 -8.09
C PHE A 168 -4.49 15.68 -8.85
N ARG A 169 -3.50 16.07 -9.65
CA ARG A 169 -3.66 17.04 -10.74
C ARG A 169 -3.31 16.35 -12.05
N VAL A 170 -4.28 16.28 -12.96
CA VAL A 170 -4.09 15.62 -14.25
C VAL A 170 -4.26 16.64 -15.36
N ARG A 171 -3.18 16.95 -16.08
CA ARG A 171 -3.23 17.75 -17.30
C ARG A 171 -3.33 16.84 -18.51
N SER A 172 -4.40 16.95 -19.28
CA SER A 172 -4.64 16.08 -20.43
C SER A 172 -5.23 16.81 -21.64
N ASP A 173 -4.92 16.28 -22.82
CA ASP A 173 -5.60 16.48 -24.11
C ASP A 173 -5.37 15.18 -24.90
N ASP A 174 -6.35 14.31 -25.16
CA ASP A 174 -7.77 14.42 -24.85
C ASP A 174 -8.10 13.80 -23.47
N GLY A 175 -9.04 12.85 -23.42
CA GLY A 175 -9.59 12.30 -22.18
C GLY A 175 -8.75 11.19 -21.56
N PHE A 176 -9.04 10.89 -20.29
CA PHE A 176 -8.34 9.86 -19.53
C PHE A 176 -9.21 9.23 -18.43
N GLN A 177 -8.76 8.08 -17.92
CA GLN A 177 -9.24 7.45 -16.70
C GLN A 177 -8.06 6.85 -15.93
N VAL A 178 -8.06 6.97 -14.61
CA VAL A 178 -7.14 6.30 -13.70
C VAL A 178 -7.93 5.33 -12.83
N ARG A 179 -7.41 4.11 -12.67
CA ARG A 179 -7.83 3.12 -11.67
C ARG A 179 -6.66 2.84 -10.73
N ILE A 180 -6.94 2.83 -9.43
CA ILE A 180 -6.00 2.42 -8.36
C ILE A 180 -6.77 1.46 -7.46
N GLY A 181 -6.40 0.17 -7.46
CA GLY A 181 -7.21 -0.87 -6.83
C GLY A 181 -8.65 -0.83 -7.35
N ASP A 182 -9.61 -0.64 -6.44
CA ASP A 182 -11.04 -0.49 -6.76
C ASP A 182 -11.47 0.96 -7.07
N THR A 183 -10.61 1.95 -6.79
CA THR A 183 -10.93 3.36 -6.99
C THR A 183 -10.73 3.76 -8.44
N VAL A 184 -11.73 4.43 -9.03
CA VAL A 184 -11.70 4.90 -10.43
C VAL A 184 -12.10 6.39 -10.51
N PHE A 185 -11.30 7.18 -11.23
CA PHE A 185 -11.57 8.61 -11.46
C PHE A 185 -11.00 9.08 -12.82
N GLY A 186 -11.41 10.26 -13.27
CA GLY A 186 -10.86 10.88 -14.48
C GLY A 186 -11.85 11.78 -15.21
N ASN A 187 -11.44 12.23 -16.41
CA ASN A 187 -12.25 13.03 -17.32
C ASN A 187 -12.27 12.34 -18.69
N PRO A 188 -13.19 11.38 -18.91
CA PRO A 188 -13.17 10.52 -20.09
C PRO A 188 -13.90 11.18 -21.28
N THR A 189 -13.61 12.45 -21.57
CA THR A 189 -14.16 13.19 -22.71
C THR A 189 -13.08 13.98 -23.44
N ASN A 190 -13.29 14.22 -24.74
CA ASN A 190 -12.38 15.02 -25.54
C ASN A 190 -12.38 16.48 -25.09
N HIS A 191 -11.19 17.06 -24.95
CA HIS A 191 -10.99 18.44 -24.54
C HIS A 191 -9.62 18.94 -24.97
N SER A 192 -9.49 20.26 -25.12
CA SER A 192 -8.16 20.88 -25.26
C SER A 192 -7.38 20.81 -23.94
N PRO A 193 -6.07 21.12 -23.91
CA PRO A 193 -5.23 20.87 -22.74
C PRO A 193 -5.76 21.52 -21.47
N THR A 194 -6.26 20.68 -20.57
CA THR A 194 -6.96 21.08 -19.33
C THR A 194 -6.36 20.35 -18.14
N THR A 195 -6.23 21.02 -17.00
CA THR A 195 -5.81 20.41 -15.74
C THR A 195 -7.03 20.19 -14.86
N ASP A 196 -7.37 18.93 -14.61
CA ASP A 196 -8.38 18.52 -13.65
C ASP A 196 -7.74 18.26 -12.28
N THR A 197 -8.42 18.62 -11.20
CA THR A 197 -7.97 18.37 -9.82
C THR A 197 -8.96 17.45 -9.12
N PHE A 198 -8.46 16.37 -8.53
CA PHE A 198 -9.22 15.41 -7.75
C PHE A 198 -8.63 15.42 -6.34
N ASN A 199 -9.42 15.84 -5.35
CA ASN A 199 -8.98 15.87 -3.96
C ASN A 199 -9.59 14.70 -3.20
N ASP A 200 -8.91 14.25 -2.15
CA ASP A 200 -9.35 13.22 -1.23
C ASP A 200 -9.76 11.92 -1.96
N VAL A 201 -9.00 11.52 -2.98
CA VAL A 201 -9.23 10.26 -3.69
C VAL A 201 -8.84 9.12 -2.75
N ALA A 202 -9.85 8.44 -2.20
CA ALA A 202 -9.66 7.31 -1.30
C ALA A 202 -8.90 6.17 -2.00
N VAL A 203 -7.86 5.67 -1.36
CA VAL A 203 -7.02 4.56 -1.84
C VAL A 203 -6.65 3.67 -0.66
N GLU A 204 -6.33 2.41 -0.94
CA GLU A 204 -5.75 1.53 0.06
C GLU A 204 -4.22 1.67 0.07
N PRO A 205 -3.60 1.84 1.24
CA PRO A 205 -2.16 1.66 1.43
C PRO A 205 -1.65 0.30 0.93
N GLY A 206 -0.32 0.19 0.82
CA GLY A 206 0.39 -0.96 0.28
C GLY A 206 0.55 -0.91 -1.23
N LEU A 207 0.92 -2.06 -1.80
CA LEU A 207 1.15 -2.22 -3.23
C LEU A 207 -0.19 -2.34 -3.97
N GLN A 208 -0.59 -1.29 -4.67
CA GLN A 208 -1.86 -1.22 -5.39
C GLN A 208 -1.68 -1.41 -6.88
N GLU A 209 -2.61 -2.13 -7.50
CA GLU A 209 -2.71 -2.18 -8.97
C GLU A 209 -3.12 -0.81 -9.53
N VAL A 210 -2.46 -0.39 -10.61
CA VAL A 210 -2.78 0.85 -11.30
C VAL A 210 -2.99 0.60 -12.78
N GLU A 211 -4.05 1.22 -13.32
CA GLU A 211 -4.30 1.32 -14.77
C GLU A 211 -4.62 2.77 -15.13
N ILE A 212 -3.90 3.32 -16.12
CA ILE A 212 -4.18 4.63 -16.70
C ILE A 212 -4.54 4.43 -18.16
N LEU A 213 -5.70 4.93 -18.56
CA LEU A 213 -6.16 4.98 -19.94
C LEU A 213 -6.14 6.43 -20.40
N TYR A 214 -5.58 6.68 -21.58
CA TYR A 214 -5.51 8.00 -22.20
C TYR A 214 -5.63 7.86 -23.72
N TRP A 215 -6.17 8.89 -24.39
CA TRP A 215 -6.20 8.94 -25.85
C TRP A 215 -6.02 10.35 -26.39
N ASP A 216 -5.61 10.39 -27.66
CA ASP A 216 -5.58 11.59 -28.51
C ASP A 216 -6.43 11.28 -29.74
N GLN A 217 -7.48 12.08 -29.98
CA GLN A 217 -8.27 11.95 -31.21
C GLN A 217 -7.68 12.72 -32.38
N ALA A 218 -6.90 13.78 -32.13
CA ALA A 218 -6.15 14.56 -33.11
C ALA A 218 -5.47 15.79 -32.49
N PHE A 219 -4.43 16.25 -33.19
CA PHE A 219 -3.74 17.52 -32.98
C PHE A 219 -2.90 17.63 -31.71
N GLU A 220 -3.40 18.24 -30.64
CA GLU A 220 -2.58 18.46 -29.45
C GLU A 220 -2.68 17.22 -28.56
N ALA A 221 -1.58 16.83 -27.93
CA ALA A 221 -1.58 15.72 -26.98
C ALA A 221 -0.72 16.07 -25.77
N VAL A 222 -1.25 15.83 -24.57
CA VAL A 222 -0.53 15.95 -23.29
C VAL A 222 -1.14 14.96 -22.29
N LEU A 223 -0.31 14.37 -21.44
CA LEU A 223 -0.70 13.62 -20.27
C LEU A 223 0.36 13.82 -19.18
N GLU A 224 0.03 14.66 -18.21
CA GLU A 224 0.85 14.88 -17.02
C GLU A 224 -0.01 14.55 -15.80
N ILE A 225 0.51 13.74 -14.88
CA ILE A 225 -0.18 13.37 -13.64
C ILE A 225 0.72 13.74 -12.47
N GLU A 226 0.27 14.67 -11.64
CA GLU A 226 0.88 14.99 -10.35
C GLU A 226 0.03 14.40 -9.21
N VAL A 227 0.70 13.99 -8.13
CA VAL A 227 0.10 13.35 -6.97
C VAL A 227 0.76 13.82 -5.67
N LYS A 228 0.01 13.81 -4.56
CA LYS A 228 0.50 13.94 -3.17
C LYS A 228 -0.45 13.21 -2.22
N ALA A 229 -0.06 13.01 -0.96
CA ALA A 229 -1.03 12.63 0.07
C ALA A 229 -2.00 13.80 0.33
N ALA A 230 -3.25 13.47 0.63
CA ALA A 230 -4.30 14.49 0.73
C ALA A 230 -4.05 15.51 1.86
N ASP A 231 -3.46 15.06 2.97
CA ASP A 231 -3.13 15.87 4.14
C ASP A 231 -1.87 16.74 3.97
N GLU A 232 -1.06 16.48 2.96
CA GLU A 232 0.14 17.26 2.64
C GLU A 232 -0.19 18.63 2.01
N PRO A 233 0.69 19.64 2.16
CA PRO A 233 0.52 20.92 1.50
C PRO A 233 0.66 20.82 -0.03
N ASP A 234 0.04 21.74 -0.77
CA ASP A 234 0.14 21.86 -2.24
C ASP A 234 1.56 21.93 -2.82
N SER A 235 2.58 22.22 -2.01
CA SER A 235 3.98 22.18 -2.43
C SER A 235 4.55 20.76 -2.55
N ALA A 236 3.83 19.75 -2.06
CA ALA A 236 4.23 18.35 -2.07
C ALA A 236 3.83 17.61 -3.37
N PHE A 237 3.07 18.24 -4.27
CA PHE A 237 2.76 17.64 -5.56
C PHE A 237 4.04 17.31 -6.34
N GLU A 238 4.14 16.06 -6.78
CA GLU A 238 5.18 15.55 -7.66
C GLU A 238 4.58 14.71 -8.78
N PHE A 239 5.30 14.50 -9.89
CA PHE A 239 4.78 13.66 -10.96
C PHE A 239 4.65 12.20 -10.51
N LEU A 240 3.57 11.54 -10.91
CA LEU A 240 3.32 10.13 -10.61
C LEU A 240 4.49 9.27 -11.10
N GLY A 241 5.18 8.60 -10.18
CA GLY A 241 6.40 7.82 -10.42
C GLY A 241 7.71 8.54 -10.07
N GLN A 242 7.64 9.76 -9.56
CA GLN A 242 8.75 10.42 -8.87
C GLN A 242 8.57 10.28 -7.35
N GLY A 243 9.70 10.37 -6.63
CA GLY A 243 9.73 10.33 -5.17
C GLY A 243 9.17 9.03 -4.60
N ARG A 244 8.28 9.17 -3.61
CA ARG A 244 7.78 8.06 -2.80
C ARG A 244 6.76 7.17 -3.51
N PHE A 245 6.19 7.63 -4.63
CA PHE A 245 5.22 6.88 -5.42
C PHE A 245 5.91 5.90 -6.38
N GLY A 246 6.57 4.89 -5.81
CA GLY A 246 7.28 3.86 -6.58
C GLY A 246 6.37 3.11 -7.53
N LEU A 247 6.71 3.15 -8.82
CA LEU A 247 6.02 2.41 -9.88
C LEU A 247 6.75 1.10 -10.19
N PHE A 248 5.99 0.04 -10.43
CA PHE A 248 6.53 -1.28 -10.73
C PHE A 248 5.82 -1.95 -11.92
N GLN A 249 6.53 -2.88 -12.58
CA GLN A 249 6.03 -3.64 -13.73
C GLN A 249 4.79 -4.46 -13.34
N PRO A 250 3.88 -4.79 -14.28
CA PRO A 250 2.74 -5.66 -14.00
C PRO A 250 3.14 -7.11 -13.64
N THR A 251 4.38 -7.49 -13.93
CA THR A 251 4.97 -8.79 -13.53
C THR A 251 5.64 -8.73 -12.16
N PHE A 252 5.68 -7.56 -11.52
CA PHE A 252 6.27 -7.40 -10.20
C PHE A 252 5.48 -8.23 -9.20
N ASP A 253 6.13 -9.27 -8.69
CA ASP A 253 5.55 -10.24 -7.77
C ASP A 253 6.54 -10.39 -6.61
N VAL A 254 6.32 -9.60 -5.56
CA VAL A 254 7.01 -9.74 -4.29
C VAL A 254 5.99 -10.23 -3.29
N ALA A 255 6.18 -11.47 -2.84
CA ALA A 255 5.47 -11.97 -1.66
C ALA A 255 6.08 -11.28 -0.45
N LEU A 256 5.38 -10.29 0.08
CA LEU A 256 5.71 -9.66 1.35
C LEU A 256 5.18 -10.53 2.49
N ASP A 257 6.02 -10.82 3.47
CA ASP A 257 5.59 -11.36 4.75
C ASP A 257 4.80 -10.29 5.54
N ALA A 258 4.12 -10.70 6.61
CA ALA A 258 3.20 -9.82 7.35
C ALA A 258 3.88 -8.58 7.98
N ASN A 259 5.18 -8.65 8.25
CA ASN A 259 6.02 -7.57 8.78
C ASN A 259 6.87 -6.89 7.70
N GLN A 260 6.62 -7.13 6.40
CA GLN A 260 7.39 -6.55 5.31
C GLN A 260 6.62 -5.47 4.55
N THR A 261 7.34 -4.42 4.18
CA THR A 261 6.82 -3.36 3.30
C THR A 261 7.88 -2.91 2.30
N ILE A 262 7.49 -2.08 1.35
CA ILE A 262 8.38 -1.48 0.36
C ILE A 262 8.52 0.01 0.66
N ILE A 263 9.74 0.51 0.78
CA ILE A 263 10.01 1.94 0.94
C ILE A 263 10.97 2.44 -0.15
N GLU A 264 10.97 3.75 -0.40
CA GLU A 264 12.09 4.37 -1.10
C GLU A 264 13.31 4.41 -0.18
N ASP A 265 14.49 4.05 -0.68
CA ASP A 265 15.75 4.14 0.08
C ASP A 265 16.02 5.61 0.44
N PRO A 266 16.00 5.99 1.74
CA PRO A 266 16.20 7.36 2.15
C PRO A 266 17.61 7.89 1.83
N SER A 267 18.56 6.98 1.55
CA SER A 267 19.92 7.32 1.15
C SER A 267 20.13 7.40 -0.37
N THR A 268 19.22 6.82 -1.17
CA THR A 268 19.31 6.73 -2.63
C THR A 268 17.95 6.94 -3.29
N PRO A 269 17.54 8.20 -3.55
CA PRO A 269 16.26 8.47 -4.20
C PRO A 269 16.09 7.73 -5.53
N GLY A 270 14.91 7.14 -5.74
CA GLY A 270 14.53 6.29 -6.87
C GLY A 270 14.96 4.82 -6.74
N GLN A 271 15.61 4.42 -5.64
CA GLN A 271 15.80 3.02 -5.29
C GLN A 271 14.74 2.61 -4.27
N PHE A 272 14.17 1.42 -4.42
CA PHE A 272 13.18 0.87 -3.51
C PHE A 272 13.73 -0.36 -2.79
N LEU A 273 13.37 -0.49 -1.52
CA LEU A 273 13.80 -1.55 -0.61
C LEU A 273 12.58 -2.30 -0.13
N VAL A 274 12.67 -3.64 -0.07
CA VAL A 274 11.84 -4.40 0.87
C VAL A 274 12.48 -4.27 2.23
N VAL A 275 11.75 -3.71 3.18
CA VAL A 275 12.14 -3.61 4.59
C VAL A 275 11.25 -4.51 5.42
N GLU A 276 11.75 -4.94 6.56
CA GLU A 276 11.09 -5.87 7.45
C GLU A 276 11.17 -5.28 8.87
N GLY A 277 10.02 -5.12 9.52
CA GLY A 277 9.95 -4.79 10.93
C GLY A 277 10.14 -6.01 11.82
N SER A 278 10.22 -5.76 13.10
CA SER A 278 10.56 -6.74 14.14
C SER A 278 9.37 -7.62 14.47
N GLU A 279 9.62 -8.89 14.74
CA GLU A 279 8.66 -9.76 15.43
C GLU A 279 9.11 -9.90 16.89
N LEU A 280 8.42 -9.21 17.79
CA LEU A 280 8.73 -9.15 19.21
C LEU A 280 7.72 -10.01 19.98
N VAL A 281 8.23 -11.03 20.68
CA VAL A 281 7.42 -11.92 21.52
C VAL A 281 7.95 -11.87 22.94
N GLY A 282 7.12 -11.36 23.85
CA GLY A 282 7.37 -11.36 25.28
C GLY A 282 7.20 -12.75 25.89
N GLY A 283 7.46 -12.81 27.19
CA GLY A 283 7.46 -14.03 27.97
C GLY A 283 6.17 -14.17 28.76
N ALA A 284 6.29 -14.85 29.91
CA ALA A 284 5.27 -14.75 30.93
C ALA A 284 5.71 -13.69 31.95
N GLY A 285 4.81 -12.82 32.39
CA GLY A 285 5.09 -11.82 33.40
C GLY A 285 4.74 -10.42 32.94
N THR A 286 5.61 -9.46 33.22
CA THR A 286 5.43 -8.09 32.75
C THR A 286 6.60 -7.78 31.85
N ASP A 287 6.32 -7.65 30.57
CA ASP A 287 7.29 -7.36 29.53
C ASP A 287 7.10 -5.93 29.01
N VAL A 288 8.19 -5.39 28.45
CA VAL A 288 8.20 -4.08 27.79
C VAL A 288 8.75 -4.30 26.40
N LEU A 289 7.89 -4.18 25.39
CA LEU A 289 8.24 -4.36 23.98
C LEU A 289 8.13 -3.00 23.28
N GLU A 290 9.18 -2.65 22.55
CA GLU A 290 9.28 -1.40 21.78
C GLU A 290 9.74 -1.79 20.38
N GLY A 291 8.86 -1.58 19.39
CA GLY A 291 9.18 -1.73 17.98
C GLY A 291 10.05 -0.58 17.45
N GLY A 292 10.06 -0.43 16.13
CA GLY A 292 10.95 0.44 15.39
C GLY A 292 10.24 1.33 14.38
N ASP A 293 10.93 1.59 13.28
CA ASP A 293 10.47 2.52 12.24
C ASP A 293 9.67 1.82 11.11
N TYR A 294 9.44 0.50 11.21
CA TYR A 294 8.85 -0.33 10.16
C TYR A 294 7.78 -1.26 10.75
N LEU A 295 6.87 -1.77 9.94
CA LEU A 295 5.78 -2.68 10.35
C LEU A 295 6.22 -3.79 11.31
N ASP A 296 5.96 -3.61 12.60
CA ASP A 296 6.32 -4.56 13.65
C ASP A 296 5.14 -5.48 14.01
N ILE A 297 5.45 -6.66 14.53
CA ILE A 297 4.50 -7.59 15.13
C ILE A 297 4.86 -7.77 16.60
N LEU A 298 3.97 -7.38 17.50
CA LEU A 298 4.19 -7.41 18.94
C LEU A 298 3.21 -8.38 19.62
N VAL A 299 3.75 -9.36 20.33
CA VAL A 299 3.01 -10.30 21.19
C VAL A 299 3.53 -10.16 22.61
N GLY A 300 2.75 -9.58 23.52
CA GLY A 300 3.15 -9.45 24.93
C GLY A 300 3.37 -10.81 25.61
N GLY A 301 2.45 -11.74 25.36
CA GLY A 301 2.41 -13.04 26.04
C GLY A 301 1.54 -12.98 27.30
N PRO A 302 1.61 -13.99 28.19
CA PRO A 302 0.78 -14.00 29.39
C PRO A 302 1.26 -13.02 30.47
N GLY A 303 0.42 -12.07 30.86
CA GLY A 303 0.62 -11.21 32.02
C GLY A 303 0.22 -9.76 31.76
N ASP A 304 0.97 -8.80 32.32
CA ASP A 304 0.63 -7.38 32.21
C ASP A 304 1.75 -6.66 31.47
N ASP A 305 1.57 -6.39 30.17
CA ASP A 305 2.63 -5.93 29.28
C ASP A 305 2.49 -4.46 28.85
N LEU A 306 3.62 -3.86 28.48
CA LEU A 306 3.69 -2.52 27.90
C LEU A 306 4.26 -2.60 26.48
N LEU A 307 3.46 -2.25 25.50
CA LEU A 307 3.77 -2.39 24.08
C LEU A 307 3.81 -1.01 23.40
N SER A 308 4.83 -0.76 22.59
CA SER A 308 4.92 0.40 21.70
C SER A 308 5.27 -0.11 20.31
N GLY A 309 4.46 0.19 19.31
CA GLY A 309 4.70 -0.23 17.93
C GLY A 309 5.82 0.58 17.28
N GLY A 310 5.75 1.91 17.40
CA GLY A 310 6.67 2.81 16.74
C GLY A 310 6.02 3.53 15.57
N ALA A 311 6.63 3.45 14.38
CA ALA A 311 6.11 4.06 13.16
C ALA A 311 5.64 2.99 12.17
N GLU A 312 4.81 3.40 11.21
CA GLU A 312 4.09 2.52 10.29
C GLU A 312 2.93 1.77 10.97
N ALA A 313 2.26 0.86 10.26
CA ALA A 313 1.08 0.13 10.72
C ALA A 313 1.47 -1.14 11.51
N ASP A 314 1.44 -1.08 12.83
CA ASP A 314 1.92 -2.17 13.68
C ASP A 314 0.81 -3.18 14.04
N LEU A 315 1.20 -4.45 14.18
CA LEU A 315 0.31 -5.53 14.55
C LEU A 315 0.52 -5.94 16.02
N PHE A 316 -0.42 -5.59 16.89
CA PHE A 316 -0.45 -6.06 18.27
C PHE A 316 -1.30 -7.32 18.35
N LYS A 317 -0.70 -8.44 18.75
CA LYS A 317 -1.31 -9.76 18.65
C LYS A 317 -1.40 -10.46 20.00
N TRP A 318 -2.55 -11.11 20.21
CA TRP A 318 -2.80 -12.00 21.34
C TRP A 318 -3.07 -13.42 20.86
N ASN A 319 -2.40 -14.38 21.49
CA ASN A 319 -2.59 -15.80 21.27
C ASN A 319 -3.44 -16.41 22.39
N SER A 320 -4.03 -17.57 22.11
CA SER A 320 -4.68 -18.36 23.17
C SER A 320 -3.69 -18.72 24.26
N GLY A 321 -4.05 -18.38 25.50
CA GLY A 321 -3.24 -18.55 26.70
C GLY A 321 -2.52 -17.29 27.16
N ASP A 322 -2.60 -16.19 26.40
CA ASP A 322 -2.11 -14.87 26.82
C ASP A 322 -3.12 -14.22 27.79
N GLU A 323 -4.41 -14.55 27.67
CA GLU A 323 -5.45 -14.06 28.58
C GLU A 323 -5.25 -14.49 30.04
N GLY A 324 -5.80 -13.68 30.95
CA GLY A 324 -5.93 -13.99 32.36
C GLY A 324 -7.04 -15.01 32.63
N THR A 325 -7.70 -14.88 33.79
CA THR A 325 -8.86 -15.73 34.10
C THR A 325 -10.12 -14.88 34.20
N PRO A 326 -11.31 -15.42 33.87
CA PRO A 326 -12.55 -14.65 33.97
C PRO A 326 -12.74 -14.01 35.36
N GLY A 327 -12.79 -12.68 35.41
CA GLY A 327 -12.88 -11.86 36.62
C GLY A 327 -11.54 -11.48 37.26
N ASP A 328 -10.42 -11.90 36.68
CA ASP A 328 -9.03 -11.55 37.01
C ASP A 328 -8.23 -11.46 35.70
N PRO A 329 -8.51 -10.44 34.87
CA PRO A 329 -7.94 -10.34 33.53
C PRO A 329 -6.46 -10.00 33.56
N ALA A 330 -5.74 -10.43 32.52
CA ALA A 330 -4.44 -9.89 32.16
C ALA A 330 -4.61 -8.44 31.64
N SER A 331 -3.64 -7.57 31.88
CA SER A 331 -3.77 -6.13 31.62
C SER A 331 -2.60 -5.56 30.83
N ASP A 332 -2.81 -5.36 29.53
CA ASP A 332 -1.81 -4.79 28.64
C ASP A 332 -2.04 -3.31 28.36
N THR A 333 -0.98 -2.59 28.03
CA THR A 333 -1.02 -1.18 27.62
C THR A 333 -0.28 -1.00 26.32
N ILE A 334 -0.97 -0.46 25.30
CA ILE A 334 -0.34 0.01 24.06
C ILE A 334 -0.16 1.53 24.16
N THR A 335 1.06 2.02 23.97
CA THR A 335 1.39 3.43 24.25
C THR A 335 1.13 4.40 23.10
N ASP A 336 1.06 3.91 21.87
CA ASP A 336 1.11 4.68 20.62
C ASP A 336 0.11 4.25 19.55
N PHE A 337 -0.83 3.35 19.87
CA PHE A 337 -1.81 2.83 18.90
C PHE A 337 -2.48 3.93 18.04
N SER A 338 -2.44 3.75 16.73
CA SER A 338 -2.82 4.77 15.76
C SER A 338 -3.79 4.24 14.70
N ILE A 339 -5.04 4.71 14.79
CA ILE A 339 -6.05 4.44 13.75
C ILE A 339 -5.62 4.99 12.38
N ALA A 340 -4.87 6.10 12.37
CA ALA A 340 -4.45 6.76 11.14
C ALA A 340 -3.33 5.99 10.43
N GLU A 341 -2.35 5.46 11.18
CA GLU A 341 -1.30 4.59 10.65
C GLU A 341 -1.80 3.17 10.35
N ARG A 342 -2.98 2.80 10.88
CA ARG A 342 -3.64 1.49 10.72
C ARG A 342 -3.06 0.39 11.58
N ASP A 343 -2.62 0.74 12.78
CA ASP A 343 -2.30 -0.25 13.80
C ASP A 343 -3.50 -1.18 14.02
N ALA A 344 -3.20 -2.45 14.22
CA ALA A 344 -4.20 -3.49 14.29
C ALA A 344 -4.08 -4.31 15.57
N LEU A 345 -5.23 -4.59 16.18
CA LEU A 345 -5.37 -5.59 17.23
C LEU A 345 -5.73 -6.92 16.58
N ASP A 346 -4.81 -7.88 16.57
CA ASP A 346 -5.08 -9.26 16.17
C ASP A 346 -5.52 -10.10 17.36
N LEU A 347 -6.83 -10.34 17.42
CA LEU A 347 -7.47 -11.18 18.42
C LEU A 347 -7.92 -12.53 17.84
N SER A 348 -7.57 -12.83 16.59
CA SER A 348 -8.02 -14.04 15.87
C SER A 348 -7.63 -15.34 16.55
N SER A 349 -6.53 -15.33 17.30
CA SER A 349 -6.02 -16.49 18.03
C SER A 349 -6.44 -16.50 19.49
N LEU A 350 -6.90 -15.37 20.03
CA LEU A 350 -7.36 -15.20 21.40
C LEU A 350 -8.83 -15.61 21.56
N LEU A 351 -9.68 -15.14 20.64
CA LEU A 351 -11.12 -15.36 20.70
C LEU A 351 -11.47 -16.78 20.25
N SER A 352 -12.56 -17.31 20.80
CA SER A 352 -13.08 -18.62 20.41
C SER A 352 -14.58 -18.57 20.14
N GLY A 353 -14.95 -18.85 18.89
CA GLY A 353 -16.35 -18.98 18.44
C GLY A 353 -16.98 -17.67 17.97
N GLU A 354 -16.15 -16.65 17.81
CA GLU A 354 -16.46 -15.37 17.25
C GLU A 354 -16.78 -15.46 15.74
N ASP A 355 -17.58 -14.52 15.28
CA ASP A 355 -17.74 -14.15 13.89
C ASP A 355 -18.03 -12.65 13.81
N SER A 356 -17.94 -12.05 12.62
CA SER A 356 -18.16 -10.61 12.45
C SER A 356 -19.54 -10.11 12.93
N GLY A 357 -20.51 -11.00 13.16
CA GLY A 357 -21.85 -10.67 13.62
C GLY A 357 -22.09 -10.81 15.12
N ASN A 358 -21.13 -11.30 15.90
CA ASN A 358 -21.28 -11.53 17.35
C ASN A 358 -20.21 -10.88 18.23
N LEU A 359 -19.31 -10.06 17.67
CA LEU A 359 -18.16 -9.51 18.40
C LEU A 359 -18.51 -8.69 19.64
N THR A 360 -19.72 -8.13 19.75
CA THR A 360 -20.17 -7.47 21.00
C THR A 360 -20.38 -8.43 22.17
N ASP A 361 -20.44 -9.75 21.91
CA ASP A 361 -20.42 -10.76 22.96
C ASP A 361 -18.99 -10.95 23.53
N TYR A 362 -17.97 -10.45 22.84
CA TYR A 362 -16.55 -10.63 23.17
C TYR A 362 -15.87 -9.33 23.57
N LEU A 363 -16.26 -8.20 22.98
CA LEU A 363 -15.58 -6.91 23.12
C LEU A 363 -16.49 -5.85 23.72
N HIS A 364 -15.95 -5.06 24.64
CA HIS A 364 -16.59 -3.86 25.19
C HIS A 364 -15.57 -2.71 25.28
N PHE A 365 -15.98 -1.50 24.89
CA PHE A 365 -15.10 -0.34 24.84
C PHE A 365 -15.51 0.70 25.88
N GLU A 366 -14.61 1.02 26.81
CA GLU A 366 -14.81 2.04 27.85
C GLU A 366 -13.83 3.21 27.67
N SER A 367 -14.36 4.45 27.63
CA SER A 367 -13.52 5.64 27.69
C SER A 367 -12.94 5.82 29.09
N SER A 368 -11.62 5.99 29.18
CA SER A 368 -10.89 6.27 30.40
C SER A 368 -10.13 7.60 30.31
N PRO A 369 -9.71 8.22 31.43
CA PRO A 369 -8.86 9.41 31.39
C PRO A 369 -7.52 9.21 30.67
N GLY A 370 -7.07 7.95 30.51
CA GLY A 370 -5.79 7.60 29.88
C GLY A 370 -5.91 7.18 28.42
N GLY A 371 -7.11 7.10 27.84
CA GLY A 371 -7.36 6.54 26.52
C GLY A 371 -8.59 5.61 26.52
N THR A 372 -8.60 4.58 25.70
CA THR A 372 -9.70 3.62 25.62
C THR A 372 -9.30 2.31 26.28
N LEU A 373 -10.14 1.78 27.16
CA LEU A 373 -10.05 0.40 27.64
C LEU A 373 -10.86 -0.50 26.70
N VAL A 374 -10.20 -1.50 26.15
CA VAL A 374 -10.82 -2.59 25.41
C VAL A 374 -10.91 -3.77 26.38
N HIS A 375 -12.12 -4.05 26.83
CA HIS A 375 -12.43 -5.20 27.66
C HIS A 375 -12.72 -6.38 26.74
N VAL A 376 -12.12 -7.53 27.04
CA VAL A 376 -12.21 -8.73 26.22
C VAL A 376 -12.66 -9.91 27.08
N SER A 377 -13.58 -10.70 26.52
CA SER A 377 -13.94 -12.02 27.00
C SER A 377 -13.65 -13.02 25.89
N SER A 378 -12.55 -13.77 26.00
CA SER A 378 -12.09 -14.74 25.00
C SER A 378 -13.16 -15.77 24.59
N ALA A 379 -14.11 -16.06 25.49
CA ALA A 379 -15.17 -17.04 25.32
C ALA A 379 -16.56 -16.45 25.01
N GLY A 380 -16.68 -15.15 24.74
CA GLY A 380 -17.96 -14.52 24.38
C GLY A 380 -18.90 -14.28 25.57
N GLY A 381 -18.34 -13.96 26.74
CA GLY A 381 -19.06 -13.84 28.00
C GLY A 381 -19.94 -12.59 28.13
N PHE A 382 -19.86 -11.63 27.21
CA PHE A 382 -20.65 -10.39 27.22
C PHE A 382 -21.99 -10.52 26.47
N ALA A 383 -22.42 -11.75 26.18
CA ALA A 383 -23.75 -12.00 25.60
C ALA A 383 -24.86 -11.46 26.51
N GLY A 384 -25.37 -10.26 26.19
CA GLY A 384 -26.32 -9.50 27.03
C GLY A 384 -25.77 -8.21 27.64
N GLY A 385 -24.55 -7.81 27.29
CA GLY A 385 -23.83 -6.64 27.76
C GLY A 385 -22.58 -7.01 28.57
N TYR A 386 -21.70 -6.03 28.75
CA TYR A 386 -20.45 -6.18 29.51
C TYR A 386 -20.68 -6.79 30.92
N ASP A 387 -19.88 -7.80 31.26
CA ASP A 387 -19.82 -8.47 32.56
C ASP A 387 -18.37 -8.61 33.01
N ALA A 388 -17.94 -7.79 33.98
CA ALA A 388 -16.58 -7.82 34.53
C ALA A 388 -16.18 -9.18 35.12
N ALA A 389 -17.13 -10.06 35.47
CA ALA A 389 -16.81 -11.42 35.93
C ALA A 389 -16.48 -12.40 34.79
N ALA A 390 -16.74 -12.01 33.55
CA ALA A 390 -16.46 -12.78 32.34
C ALA A 390 -15.27 -12.21 31.53
N GLU A 391 -14.78 -11.04 31.89
CA GLU A 391 -13.58 -10.42 31.31
C GLU A 391 -12.33 -11.21 31.73
N ASP A 392 -11.49 -11.54 30.76
CA ASP A 392 -10.23 -12.26 30.95
C ASP A 392 -9.02 -11.53 30.35
N GLN A 393 -9.24 -10.47 29.56
CA GLN A 393 -8.18 -9.59 29.06
C GLN A 393 -8.67 -8.14 29.04
N THR A 394 -7.80 -7.21 29.46
CA THR A 394 -8.00 -5.77 29.35
C THR A 394 -6.84 -5.17 28.56
N ILE A 395 -7.13 -4.33 27.57
CA ILE A 395 -6.11 -3.63 26.78
C ILE A 395 -6.37 -2.13 26.91
N LEU A 396 -5.38 -1.38 27.41
CA LEU A 396 -5.41 0.08 27.40
C LEU A 396 -4.75 0.61 26.15
N LEU A 397 -5.52 1.23 25.27
CA LEU A 397 -5.00 2.03 24.16
C LEU A 397 -4.75 3.45 24.66
N GLN A 398 -3.51 3.74 25.04
CA GLN A 398 -3.16 4.99 25.68
C GLN A 398 -3.32 6.16 24.72
N SER A 399 -3.95 7.24 25.19
CA SER A 399 -4.19 8.48 24.43
C SER A 399 -5.08 8.32 23.18
N VAL A 400 -5.71 7.15 22.99
CA VAL A 400 -6.64 6.89 21.88
C VAL A 400 -8.08 6.98 22.37
N ASP A 401 -8.93 7.69 21.63
CA ASP A 401 -10.37 7.75 21.88
C ASP A 401 -11.15 7.03 20.77
N LEU A 402 -11.39 5.74 20.95
CA LEU A 402 -12.19 4.96 19.99
C LEU A 402 -13.69 5.32 20.04
N THR A 403 -14.16 5.97 21.11
CA THR A 403 -15.56 6.41 21.18
C THR A 403 -15.90 7.52 20.18
N ALA A 404 -14.86 8.14 19.59
CA ALA A 404 -15.02 9.02 18.44
C ALA A 404 -15.47 8.28 17.16
N LEU A 405 -15.27 6.97 17.07
CA LEU A 405 -15.67 6.13 15.93
C LEU A 405 -17.15 5.73 15.97
N GLY A 406 -17.78 5.72 17.14
CA GLY A 406 -19.17 5.27 17.31
C GLY A 406 -19.70 5.43 18.74
N GLY A 407 -21.02 5.51 18.89
CA GLY A 407 -21.68 5.67 20.20
C GLY A 407 -22.02 4.35 20.90
N SER A 408 -21.67 3.22 20.30
CA SER A 408 -21.91 1.86 20.81
C SER A 408 -20.77 0.91 20.42
N ASP A 409 -20.61 -0.18 21.18
CA ASP A 409 -19.59 -1.21 20.90
C ASP A 409 -19.70 -1.74 19.46
N GLN A 410 -20.92 -1.96 18.96
CA GLN A 410 -21.12 -2.41 17.56
C GLN A 410 -20.59 -1.41 16.54
N GLU A 411 -20.88 -0.12 16.70
CA GLU A 411 -20.41 0.90 15.76
C GLU A 411 -18.89 1.05 15.79
N ILE A 412 -18.27 0.91 16.97
CA ILE A 412 -16.81 0.90 17.12
C ILE A 412 -16.21 -0.33 16.45
N VAL A 413 -16.74 -1.53 16.70
CA VAL A 413 -16.30 -2.76 16.04
C VAL A 413 -16.41 -2.66 14.52
N ASP A 414 -17.56 -2.21 14.00
CA ASP A 414 -17.77 -2.07 12.56
C ASP A 414 -16.76 -1.10 11.95
N ALA A 415 -16.44 0.00 12.65
CA ALA A 415 -15.43 0.96 12.21
C ALA A 415 -14.01 0.39 12.23
N LEU A 416 -13.63 -0.35 13.27
CA LEU A 416 -12.31 -0.99 13.37
C LEU A 416 -12.13 -2.08 12.33
N LEU A 417 -13.15 -2.91 12.09
CA LEU A 417 -13.13 -3.92 11.02
C LEU A 417 -13.02 -3.26 9.65
N ALA A 418 -13.78 -2.18 9.40
CA ALA A 418 -13.71 -1.46 8.12
C ALA A 418 -12.36 -0.75 7.92
N GLY A 419 -11.71 -0.31 8.99
CA GLY A 419 -10.37 0.29 8.97
C GLY A 419 -9.22 -0.71 8.89
N ASN A 420 -9.50 -2.01 9.07
CA ASN A 420 -8.51 -3.06 9.32
C ASN A 420 -7.70 -2.86 10.62
N ASN A 421 -8.25 -2.14 11.60
CA ASN A 421 -7.64 -1.95 12.92
C ASN A 421 -7.98 -3.08 13.91
N LEU A 422 -8.83 -4.03 13.51
CA LEU A 422 -9.21 -5.20 14.30
C LEU A 422 -9.23 -6.43 13.38
N ILE A 423 -8.51 -7.48 13.78
CA ILE A 423 -8.42 -8.75 13.07
C ILE A 423 -8.99 -9.86 13.97
N ILE A 424 -9.85 -10.71 13.39
CA ILE A 424 -10.55 -11.82 14.03
C ILE A 424 -10.45 -13.08 13.15
N GLY A 425 -10.77 -14.26 13.71
CA GLY A 425 -10.56 -15.58 13.08
C GLY A 425 -11.52 -16.00 11.98
#